data_AF-G2RAQ0-F1
#
_entry.id   AF-G2RAQ0-F1
#
_cell.length_a   1.000
_cell.length_b   1.000
_cell.length_c   1.000
_cell.angle_alpha   90.00
_cell.angle_beta   90.00
_cell.angle_gamma   90.00
#
_symmetry.space_group_name_H-M   'P 1'
#
loop_
_entity.id
_entity.type
_entity.pdbx_description
1 polymer ?
#
loop_
_entity_poly.entity_id
_entity_poly.type
_entity_poly.pdbx_seq_one_letter_code
_entity_poly.pdbx_strand_id
1 'polypeptide(L)'
;MESGERLTATSPTEIKTDEDLLGPGAKPGTVPTDLEQATGLERLEILGKMEGIDVFDMRPLDASRKGTLDNPVMVRSAGEEQYAGCTGVPADSHNVVWLRMDRQRPVERCPECGSVYKMEYVGPQDDGHGHGHHHGFEEPKTFADYVKPEYW
;
A
#
# COMPACT_ATOMS: atom_id res chain seq x y z
N MET A 1 -2.32 -10.87 41.70
CA MET A 1 -1.60 -11.06 40.43
C MET A 1 -1.48 -9.67 39.84
N GLU A 2 -0.27 -9.13 39.83
CA GLU A 2 0.02 -7.72 39.53
C GLU A 2 -0.58 -7.31 38.19
N SER A 3 -1.55 -6.40 38.23
CA SER A 3 -2.02 -5.67 37.07
C SER A 3 -0.91 -4.69 36.68
N GLY A 4 0.08 -5.17 35.94
CA GLY A 4 1.06 -4.30 35.29
C GLY A 4 0.30 -3.35 34.38
N GLU A 5 0.33 -2.06 34.69
CA GLU A 5 -0.23 -0.99 33.87
C GLU A 5 0.50 -1.04 32.52
N ARG A 6 -0.13 -1.66 31.51
CA ARG A 6 0.43 -1.68 30.16
C ARG A 6 0.42 -0.24 29.64
N LEU A 7 1.62 0.26 29.35
CA LEU A 7 1.79 1.55 28.69
C LEU A 7 1.16 1.44 27.29
N THR A 8 0.17 2.29 27.01
CA THR A 8 -0.47 2.36 25.69
C THR A 8 0.47 3.04 24.70
N ALA A 9 0.50 2.55 23.46
CA ALA A 9 1.38 3.14 22.45
C ALA A 9 1.01 4.60 22.19
N THR A 10 2.02 5.45 22.13
CA THR A 10 1.92 6.90 21.89
C THR A 10 2.44 7.30 20.51
N SER A 11 3.23 6.42 19.88
CA SER A 11 3.76 6.56 18.52
C SER A 11 3.44 5.32 17.69
N PRO A 12 3.23 5.44 16.36
CA PRO A 12 3.14 4.30 15.46
C PRO A 12 4.33 3.32 15.55
N THR A 13 5.51 3.82 15.89
CA THR A 13 6.73 2.99 15.99
C THR A 13 6.77 2.07 17.21
N GLU A 14 5.94 2.33 18.21
CA GLU A 14 5.86 1.54 19.45
C GLU A 14 4.91 0.34 19.30
N ILE A 15 4.05 0.34 18.28
CA ILE A 15 3.01 -0.65 18.03
C ILE A 15 3.64 -1.94 17.52
N LYS A 16 3.43 -3.05 18.23
CA LYS A 16 3.89 -4.39 17.85
C LYS A 16 2.76 -5.37 17.65
N THR A 17 1.64 -5.12 18.33
CA THR A 17 0.47 -6.00 18.36
C THR A 17 -0.80 -5.16 18.37
N ASP A 18 -1.93 -5.78 18.05
CA ASP A 18 -3.24 -5.14 18.08
C ASP A 18 -3.64 -4.69 19.50
N GLU A 19 -3.05 -5.30 20.54
CA GLU A 19 -3.28 -4.90 21.94
C GLU A 19 -2.65 -3.54 22.26
N ASP A 20 -1.61 -3.13 21.53
CA ASP A 20 -0.96 -1.82 21.70
C ASP A 20 -1.84 -0.68 21.12
N LEU A 21 -2.84 -1.03 20.31
CA LEU A 21 -3.82 -0.11 19.73
C LEU A 21 -5.01 0.19 20.66
N LEU A 22 -4.89 -0.12 21.94
CA LEU A 22 -5.88 0.26 22.95
C LEU A 22 -5.55 1.65 23.53
N GLY A 23 -6.56 2.52 23.60
CA GLY A 23 -6.43 3.83 24.24
C GLY A 23 -6.33 3.73 25.77
N PRO A 24 -5.76 4.76 26.43
CA PRO A 24 -5.62 4.79 27.90
C PRO A 24 -6.94 4.91 28.66
N GLY A 25 -8.04 5.24 27.97
CA GLY A 25 -9.33 5.55 28.60
C GLY A 25 -9.35 6.95 29.24
N ALA A 26 -10.54 7.53 29.36
CA ALA A 26 -10.74 8.84 29.96
C ALA A 26 -11.06 8.71 31.45
N LYS A 27 -10.86 9.82 32.19
CA LYS A 27 -11.20 9.88 33.62
C LYS A 27 -12.72 9.85 33.83
N PRO A 28 -13.21 9.27 34.95
CA PRO A 28 -14.63 9.33 35.27
C PRO A 28 -15.14 10.78 35.34
N GLY A 29 -16.29 11.04 34.72
CA GLY A 29 -16.91 12.37 34.70
C GLY A 29 -16.37 13.34 33.64
N THR A 30 -15.42 12.93 32.80
CA THR A 30 -14.97 13.69 31.63
C THR A 30 -15.51 13.11 30.33
N VAL A 31 -15.67 13.95 29.31
CA VAL A 31 -15.92 13.49 27.94
C VAL A 31 -14.58 13.03 27.34
N PRO A 32 -14.48 11.78 26.85
CA PRO A 32 -13.25 11.29 26.25
C PRO A 32 -12.94 12.01 24.94
N THR A 33 -11.66 12.19 24.68
CA THR A 33 -11.13 12.57 23.37
C THR A 33 -11.02 11.34 22.45
N ASP A 34 -10.94 11.57 21.14
CA ASP A 34 -10.74 10.51 20.15
C ASP A 34 -9.46 9.70 20.45
N LEU A 35 -8.39 10.35 20.90
CA LEU A 35 -7.16 9.67 21.28
C LEU A 35 -7.32 8.77 22.52
N GLU A 36 -8.25 9.05 23.43
CA GLU A 36 -8.42 8.27 24.66
C GLU A 36 -9.29 7.02 24.47
N GLN A 37 -10.22 7.05 23.50
CA GLN A 37 -11.20 5.97 23.27
C GLN A 37 -11.07 5.28 21.92
N ALA A 38 -10.34 5.82 20.95
CA ALA A 38 -10.10 5.14 19.68
C ALA A 38 -9.37 3.80 19.90
N THR A 39 -9.73 2.82 19.09
CA THR A 39 -9.12 1.48 19.11
C THR A 39 -8.82 0.98 17.71
N GLY A 40 -7.89 0.03 17.58
CA GLY A 40 -7.59 -0.63 16.31
C GLY A 40 -7.10 0.33 15.21
N LEU A 41 -7.63 0.19 14.00
CA LEU A 41 -7.21 0.97 12.82
C LEU A 41 -7.48 2.47 12.95
N GLU A 42 -8.56 2.85 13.63
CA GLU A 42 -8.87 4.26 13.90
C GLU A 42 -7.75 4.88 14.74
N ARG A 43 -7.32 4.19 15.80
CA ARG A 43 -6.20 4.66 16.63
C ARG A 43 -4.90 4.71 15.83
N LEU A 44 -4.62 3.69 15.01
CA LEU A 44 -3.43 3.66 14.14
C LEU A 44 -3.40 4.88 13.20
N GLU A 45 -4.54 5.23 12.60
CA GLU A 45 -4.68 6.39 11.73
C GLU A 45 -4.45 7.70 12.49
N ILE A 46 -5.03 7.85 13.70
CA ILE A 46 -4.85 9.03 14.54
C ILE A 46 -3.37 9.21 14.91
N LEU A 47 -2.71 8.15 15.40
CA LEU A 47 -1.30 8.18 15.77
C LEU A 47 -0.41 8.50 14.56
N GLY A 48 -0.69 7.92 13.40
CA GLY A 48 0.01 8.23 12.15
C GLY A 48 -0.12 9.71 11.78
N LYS A 49 -1.35 10.23 11.76
CA LYS A 49 -1.63 11.64 11.43
C LYS A 49 -0.97 12.61 12.41
N MET A 50 -0.90 12.28 13.70
CA MET A 50 -0.18 13.09 14.70
C MET A 50 1.31 13.24 14.40
N GLU A 51 1.93 12.23 13.78
CA GLU A 51 3.33 12.26 13.34
C GLU A 51 3.51 12.69 11.86
N GLY A 52 2.42 13.03 11.17
CA GLY A 52 2.45 13.38 9.75
C GLY A 52 2.68 12.18 8.81
N ILE A 53 2.41 10.96 9.27
CA ILE A 53 2.51 9.72 8.51
C ILE A 53 1.12 9.30 8.03
N ASP A 54 0.94 9.20 6.72
CA ASP A 54 -0.25 8.56 6.14
C ASP A 54 -0.06 7.05 6.06
N VAL A 55 -0.63 6.33 7.02
CA VAL A 55 -0.48 4.87 7.16
C VAL A 55 -1.16 4.07 6.04
N PHE A 56 -2.10 4.69 5.31
CA PHE A 56 -2.85 4.02 4.25
C PHE A 56 -2.47 4.47 2.84
N ASP A 57 -1.52 5.42 2.71
CA ASP A 57 -1.02 5.97 1.45
C ASP A 57 -2.15 6.38 0.48
N MET A 58 -3.00 7.31 0.91
CA MET A 58 -4.17 7.78 0.15
C MET A 58 -3.81 8.77 -0.97
N ARG A 59 -2.53 8.88 -1.32
CA ARG A 59 -2.04 9.79 -2.35
C ARG A 59 -2.27 9.21 -3.74
N PRO A 60 -2.58 10.06 -4.75
CA PRO A 60 -2.64 9.60 -6.12
C PRO A 60 -1.26 9.19 -6.64
N LEU A 61 -1.23 8.51 -7.79
CA LEU A 61 0.01 8.22 -8.51
C LEU A 61 0.77 9.51 -8.85
N ASP A 62 2.09 9.44 -8.79
CA ASP A 62 2.96 10.53 -9.22
C ASP A 62 2.83 10.75 -10.74
N ALA A 63 2.20 11.86 -11.11
CA ALA A 63 2.04 12.33 -12.49
C ALA A 63 2.90 13.57 -12.79
N SER A 64 3.89 13.89 -11.94
CA SER A 64 4.80 15.03 -12.16
C SER A 64 5.80 14.80 -13.29
N ARG A 65 6.06 13.52 -13.63
CA ARG A 65 7.02 13.10 -14.64
C ARG A 65 6.54 11.84 -15.36
N LYS A 66 7.02 11.63 -16.57
CA LYS A 66 6.83 10.38 -17.31
C LYS A 66 7.81 9.33 -16.80
N GLY A 67 7.30 8.16 -16.43
CA GLY A 67 8.12 7.00 -16.07
C GLY A 67 8.87 6.45 -17.28
N THR A 68 10.12 6.03 -17.07
CA THR A 68 10.98 5.35 -18.06
C THR A 68 11.40 3.99 -17.52
N LEU A 69 12.00 3.12 -18.34
CA LEU A 69 12.51 1.83 -17.87
C LEU A 69 13.61 2.01 -16.80
N ASP A 70 14.51 2.97 -17.01
CA ASP A 70 15.59 3.28 -16.05
C ASP A 70 15.07 3.98 -14.78
N ASN A 71 13.99 4.75 -14.90
CA ASN A 71 13.39 5.50 -13.80
C ASN A 71 11.84 5.41 -13.86
N PRO A 72 11.25 4.28 -13.44
CA PRO A 72 9.81 4.06 -13.49
C PRO A 72 9.09 4.84 -12.39
N VAL A 73 7.77 4.97 -12.50
CA VAL A 73 6.91 5.41 -11.39
C VAL A 73 6.70 4.21 -10.47
N MET A 74 7.17 4.32 -9.23
CA MET A 74 7.07 3.23 -8.25
C MET A 74 5.66 3.13 -7.69
N VAL A 75 5.11 1.93 -7.63
CA VAL A 75 3.78 1.64 -7.09
C VAL A 75 3.92 0.59 -5.99
N ARG A 76 3.65 0.97 -4.74
CA ARG A 76 3.80 0.07 -3.60
C ARG A 76 2.64 -0.92 -3.56
N SER A 77 2.94 -2.18 -3.29
CA SER A 77 1.96 -3.26 -3.11
C SER A 77 2.27 -4.09 -1.89
N ALA A 78 1.26 -4.45 -1.12
CA ALA A 78 1.36 -5.44 -0.05
C ALA A 78 0.75 -6.81 -0.44
N GLY A 79 0.28 -6.97 -1.69
CA GLY A 79 -0.30 -8.21 -2.21
C GLY A 79 0.41 -8.71 -3.47
N GLU A 80 -0.07 -9.85 -4.00
CA GLU A 80 0.47 -10.49 -5.22
C GLU A 80 0.36 -9.60 -6.46
N GLU A 81 -0.67 -8.76 -6.51
CA GLU A 81 -1.01 -7.93 -7.66
C GLU A 81 -1.40 -6.53 -7.23
N GLN A 82 -1.16 -5.55 -8.09
CA GLN A 82 -1.51 -4.16 -7.86
C GLN A 82 -1.95 -3.46 -9.14
N TYR A 83 -2.96 -2.59 -9.00
CA TYR A 83 -3.52 -1.82 -10.12
C TYR A 83 -3.05 -0.37 -10.05
N ALA A 84 -2.62 0.17 -11.19
CA ALA A 84 -2.28 1.57 -11.37
C ALA A 84 -3.17 2.20 -12.44
N GLY A 85 -3.86 3.30 -12.10
CA GLY A 85 -4.70 4.06 -13.04
C GLY A 85 -3.93 5.25 -13.64
N CYS A 86 -3.39 5.08 -14.84
CA CYS A 86 -2.67 6.16 -15.53
C CYS A 86 -3.64 7.12 -16.23
N THR A 87 -3.60 8.42 -15.90
CA THR A 87 -4.29 9.50 -16.64
C THR A 87 -3.34 10.37 -17.45
N GLY A 88 -2.06 9.97 -17.52
CA GLY A 88 -1.02 10.58 -18.32
C GLY A 88 -0.20 11.63 -17.60
N VAL A 89 0.71 12.26 -18.36
CA VAL A 89 1.64 13.28 -17.86
C VAL A 89 1.68 14.44 -18.88
N PRO A 90 1.19 15.64 -18.53
CA PRO A 90 0.57 16.03 -17.25
C PRO A 90 -0.68 15.23 -16.87
N ALA A 91 -1.05 15.23 -15.59
CA ALA A 91 -2.24 14.53 -15.10
C ALA A 91 -3.49 14.88 -15.93
N ASP A 92 -4.31 13.87 -16.20
CA ASP A 92 -5.56 13.96 -16.97
C ASP A 92 -5.40 14.36 -18.45
N SER A 93 -4.19 14.21 -19.00
CA SER A 93 -3.93 14.38 -20.44
C SER A 93 -4.60 13.31 -21.32
N HIS A 94 -5.00 12.17 -20.75
CA HIS A 94 -5.79 11.15 -21.43
C HIS A 94 -6.74 10.41 -20.47
N ASN A 95 -7.65 9.61 -21.03
CA ASN A 95 -8.59 8.81 -20.22
C ASN A 95 -7.84 7.79 -19.36
N VAL A 96 -8.42 7.40 -18.22
CA VAL A 96 -7.78 6.42 -17.33
C VAL A 96 -7.49 5.12 -18.07
N VAL A 97 -6.22 4.72 -18.05
CA VAL A 97 -5.77 3.40 -18.49
C VAL A 97 -5.34 2.61 -17.27
N TRP A 98 -6.02 1.49 -17.02
CA TRP A 98 -5.73 0.58 -15.92
C TRP A 98 -4.62 -0.37 -16.29
N LEU A 99 -3.59 -0.43 -15.46
CA LEU A 99 -2.41 -1.27 -15.60
C LEU A 99 -2.39 -2.23 -14.41
N ARG A 100 -2.30 -3.53 -14.68
CA ARG A 100 -2.11 -4.58 -13.68
C ARG A 100 -0.63 -4.93 -13.65
N MET A 101 -0.06 -4.98 -12.45
CA MET A 101 1.28 -5.50 -12.21
C MET A 101 1.18 -6.61 -11.17
N ASP A 102 2.04 -7.60 -11.27
CA ASP A 102 2.12 -8.69 -10.29
C ASP A 102 3.58 -9.00 -9.92
N ARG A 103 3.79 -9.88 -8.95
CA ARG A 103 5.14 -10.19 -8.46
C ARG A 103 6.05 -10.82 -9.52
N GLN A 104 5.49 -11.50 -10.52
CA GLN A 104 6.23 -12.13 -11.62
C GLN A 104 6.49 -11.14 -12.75
N ARG A 105 5.53 -10.25 -13.02
CA ARG A 105 5.57 -9.18 -14.02
C ARG A 105 5.34 -7.82 -13.35
N PRO A 106 6.35 -7.30 -12.64
CA PRO A 106 6.19 -6.10 -11.82
C PRO A 106 6.27 -4.80 -12.61
N VAL A 107 6.50 -4.83 -13.92
CA VAL A 107 6.65 -3.64 -14.76
C VAL A 107 5.56 -3.64 -15.82
N GLU A 108 4.87 -2.51 -15.96
CA GLU A 108 3.85 -2.31 -16.98
C GLU A 108 4.00 -0.93 -17.64
N ARG A 109 3.71 -0.85 -18.94
CA ARG A 109 3.83 0.39 -19.71
C ARG A 109 2.46 0.83 -20.19
N CYS A 110 2.10 2.08 -19.88
CA CYS A 110 0.88 2.66 -20.41
C CYS A 110 0.92 2.67 -21.95
N PRO A 111 -0.06 2.06 -22.65
CA PRO A 111 -0.11 2.03 -24.11
C PRO A 111 -0.37 3.41 -24.74
N GLU A 112 -0.91 4.37 -23.98
CA GLU A 112 -1.29 5.68 -24.49
C GLU A 112 -0.18 6.73 -24.31
N CYS A 113 0.24 7.01 -23.08
CA CYS A 113 1.31 7.98 -22.83
C CYS A 113 2.72 7.37 -22.82
N GLY A 114 2.85 6.04 -22.76
CA GLY A 114 4.14 5.35 -22.68
C GLY A 114 4.86 5.47 -21.33
N SER A 115 4.19 5.95 -20.27
CA SER A 115 4.77 5.98 -18.92
C SER A 115 4.96 4.56 -18.39
N VAL A 116 6.09 4.33 -17.73
CA VAL A 116 6.45 3.02 -17.14
C VAL A 116 6.17 3.04 -15.64
N TYR A 117 5.46 2.03 -15.17
CA TYR A 117 5.15 1.80 -13.76
C TYR A 117 5.83 0.52 -13.30
N LYS A 118 6.34 0.53 -12.06
CA LYS A 118 6.97 -0.65 -11.45
C LYS A 118 6.40 -0.90 -10.07
N MET A 119 5.90 -2.10 -9.85
CA MET A 119 5.44 -2.58 -8.56
C MET A 119 6.62 -2.82 -7.62
N GLU A 120 6.54 -2.25 -6.42
CA GLU A 120 7.43 -2.52 -5.29
C GLU A 120 6.65 -3.29 -4.23
N TYR A 121 7.02 -4.55 -4.02
CA TYR A 121 6.42 -5.37 -2.98
C TYR A 121 6.96 -4.96 -1.60
N VAL A 122 6.07 -4.54 -0.70
CA VAL A 122 6.39 -4.09 0.67
C VAL A 122 5.69 -4.94 1.75
N GLY A 123 5.04 -6.04 1.36
CA GLY A 123 4.36 -6.97 2.26
C GLY A 123 5.30 -7.98 2.95
N PRO A 124 4.79 -8.77 3.90
CA PRO A 124 5.52 -9.88 4.54
C PRO A 124 5.94 -10.95 3.53
N GLN A 125 7.13 -11.55 3.69
CA GLN A 125 7.65 -12.55 2.74
C GLN A 125 6.92 -13.92 2.78
N ASP A 126 6.24 -14.20 3.89
CA ASP A 126 5.50 -15.45 4.15
C ASP A 126 4.10 -15.07 4.63
N ASP A 127 3.18 -14.92 3.69
CA ASP A 127 1.77 -14.79 3.95
C ASP A 127 1.20 -16.20 4.13
N GLY A 128 1.06 -16.64 5.38
CA GLY A 128 0.57 -17.96 5.81
C GLY A 128 -0.84 -18.35 5.33
N HIS A 129 -1.36 -17.69 4.29
CA HIS A 129 -2.43 -18.15 3.44
C HIS A 129 -1.91 -19.33 2.59
N GLY A 130 -2.13 -20.55 3.07
CA GLY A 130 -2.03 -21.73 2.22
C GLY A 130 -2.94 -21.57 1.00
N HIS A 131 -2.36 -21.24 -0.15
CA HIS A 131 -3.08 -21.07 -1.42
C HIS A 131 -3.45 -22.43 -2.01
N GLY A 132 -4.38 -23.12 -1.34
CA GLY A 132 -5.08 -24.25 -1.90
C GLY A 132 -6.00 -23.78 -3.03
N HIS A 133 -5.57 -24.00 -4.27
CA HIS A 133 -6.44 -24.20 -5.44
C HIS A 133 -7.48 -23.10 -5.72
N HIS A 134 -7.05 -21.88 -6.02
CA HIS A 134 -7.75 -21.12 -7.05
C HIS A 134 -7.20 -21.59 -8.39
N HIS A 135 -8.07 -22.07 -9.28
CA HIS A 135 -7.72 -22.29 -10.68
C HIS A 135 -7.31 -20.93 -11.26
N GLY A 136 -6.00 -20.64 -11.17
CA GLY A 136 -5.43 -19.38 -11.60
C GLY A 136 -5.80 -19.17 -13.05
N PHE A 137 -6.47 -18.06 -13.33
CA PHE A 137 -6.54 -17.55 -14.68
C PHE A 137 -5.09 -17.25 -15.10
N GLU A 138 -4.49 -18.14 -15.87
CA GLU A 138 -3.24 -17.83 -16.55
C GLU A 138 -3.56 -16.78 -17.61
N GLU A 139 -2.97 -15.59 -17.46
CA GLU A 139 -3.11 -14.58 -18.49
C GLU A 139 -2.62 -15.15 -19.83
N PRO A 140 -3.37 -14.90 -20.92
CA PRO A 140 -2.89 -15.29 -22.23
C PRO A 140 -1.57 -14.57 -22.49
N LYS A 141 -0.56 -15.36 -22.90
CA LYS A 141 0.78 -14.84 -23.19
C LYS A 141 0.68 -13.64 -24.13
N THR A 142 1.24 -12.54 -23.69
CA THR A 142 1.35 -11.29 -24.43
C THR A 142 2.69 -11.23 -25.15
N PHE A 143 2.91 -10.18 -25.93
CA PHE A 143 4.22 -9.92 -26.53
C PHE A 143 5.34 -9.86 -25.47
N ALA A 144 5.05 -9.33 -24.28
CA ALA A 144 6.03 -9.15 -23.21
C ALA A 144 6.66 -10.49 -22.77
N ASP A 145 5.92 -11.60 -22.81
CA ASP A 145 6.41 -12.92 -22.39
C ASP A 145 7.49 -13.50 -23.33
N TYR A 146 7.63 -12.94 -24.53
CA TYR A 146 8.62 -13.34 -25.53
C TYR A 146 9.77 -12.33 -25.67
N VAL A 147 9.65 -11.17 -25.04
CA VAL A 147 10.72 -10.18 -24.97
C VAL A 147 11.71 -10.65 -23.91
N LYS A 148 13.00 -10.54 -24.20
CA LYS A 148 14.01 -10.90 -23.20
C LYS A 148 13.83 -10.00 -21.96
N PRO A 149 14.36 -10.42 -20.81
CA PRO A 149 14.94 -9.51 -19.84
C PRO A 149 15.84 -8.48 -20.56
N GLU A 150 16.61 -7.59 -19.96
CA GLU A 150 17.39 -6.57 -20.72
C GLU A 150 16.59 -5.56 -21.59
N TYR A 151 15.45 -5.91 -22.20
CA TYR A 151 14.55 -5.02 -22.97
C TYR A 151 13.29 -4.61 -22.19
N TRP A 152 13.11 -5.21 -21.02
CA TRP A 152 12.16 -4.79 -19.98
C TRP A 152 12.59 -3.52 -19.24
#